data_AF-A0A7S1AJ55-F1
#
_entry.id   AF-A0A7S1AJ55-F1
#
_cell.length_a   1.000
_cell.length_b   1.000
_cell.length_c   1.000
_cell.angle_alpha   90.00
_cell.angle_beta   90.00
_cell.angle_gamma   90.00
#
_symmetry.space_group_name_H-M   'P 1'
#
loop_
_entity.id
_entity.type
_entity.pdbx_description
1 polymer ?
#
loop_
_entity_poly.entity_id
_entity_poly.type
_entity_poly.pdbx_seq_one_letter_code
_entity_poly.pdbx_strand_id
1 'polypeptide(L)'
;LKRVTLCQVLVVRMVMVDRLSSALVVKPFRKRDAILYGVFENDRAPVALCKSRFSEFAHLHEKVTKECEGFKVQFPRKTLRRHQDAAFVEQRRQSLQEFLILVVMDPLASTCEAFRIFFQSTANHTLQVFHPSTLTPVSSRETMQSMTTTGSFATLSALSMIADTMDESTTMDPSVALSVKQAADRCSCLAARAQFEDRFSAASKEVEVCWSVSRKATAAAHAASEHHTTMRTLMKQLGENVSARAEETTRAETDLEVHKAAVSKWSKERARADDQRTAAETHMKIALESLLCHVREAEGRALILESEEQRAESWVAGARNSCDEEGFSEDRLQEATSLLESIQKARTATLEEDAERATELASICDASVQRVEQCIDQGAEVVRRLHSAAAQRQEAMQRHASAEVAWKTIRDEYEALKERVSGPLMEAADRSAVAMKAANEGLESATARFESVRDTPPDQHCRSVQEAL
;
A
#
# COMPACT_ATOMS: atom_id res chain seq x y z
N LEU A 1 18.55 20.27 -14.93
CA LEU A 1 17.39 19.43 -14.52
C LEU A 1 16.33 19.31 -15.61
N LYS A 2 15.46 20.30 -15.88
CA LYS A 2 14.19 20.17 -16.67
C LYS A 2 14.22 19.33 -17.97
N ARG A 3 15.32 19.25 -18.73
CA ARG A 3 15.40 18.39 -19.94
C ARG A 3 15.59 16.89 -19.65
N VAL A 4 16.26 16.52 -18.56
CA VAL A 4 16.55 15.11 -18.21
C VAL A 4 15.27 14.38 -17.80
N THR A 5 14.42 15.05 -17.03
CA THR A 5 13.12 14.52 -16.58
C THR A 5 12.20 14.17 -17.75
N LEU A 6 12.28 14.91 -18.86
CA LEU A 6 11.46 14.65 -20.05
C LEU A 6 11.85 13.33 -20.74
N CYS A 7 13.16 13.07 -20.89
CA CYS A 7 13.66 11.84 -21.51
C CYS A 7 13.32 10.60 -20.68
N GLN A 8 13.47 10.64 -19.35
CA GLN A 8 13.09 9.51 -18.49
C GLN A 8 11.58 9.20 -18.59
N VAL A 9 10.73 10.23 -18.63
CA VAL A 9 9.27 10.05 -18.78
C VAL A 9 8.89 9.48 -20.16
N LEU A 10 9.63 9.81 -21.23
CA LEU A 10 9.41 9.24 -22.56
C LEU A 10 9.88 7.79 -22.68
N VAL A 11 11.10 7.47 -22.22
CA VAL A 11 11.69 6.13 -22.33
C VAL A 11 10.90 5.11 -21.50
N VAL A 12 10.48 5.46 -20.27
CA VAL A 12 9.62 4.58 -19.46
C VAL A 12 8.28 4.31 -20.15
N ARG A 13 7.71 5.30 -20.87
CA ARG A 13 6.39 5.15 -21.51
C ARG A 13 6.39 4.28 -22.76
N MET A 14 7.43 4.33 -23.58
CA MET A 14 7.53 3.40 -24.72
C MET A 14 7.58 1.94 -24.25
N VAL A 15 8.31 1.67 -23.16
CA VAL A 15 8.46 0.32 -22.58
C VAL A 15 7.20 -0.19 -21.84
N MET A 16 6.26 0.68 -21.46
CA MET A 16 5.04 0.26 -20.77
C MET A 16 3.93 -0.26 -21.70
N VAL A 17 3.90 0.12 -22.99
CA VAL A 17 2.87 -0.39 -23.92
C VAL A 17 3.08 -1.89 -24.18
N ASP A 18 4.33 -2.30 -24.34
CA ASP A 18 4.76 -3.70 -24.52
C ASP A 18 4.63 -4.54 -23.23
N ARG A 19 4.03 -3.98 -22.17
CA ARG A 19 3.83 -4.60 -20.84
C ARG A 19 2.45 -4.37 -20.22
N LEU A 20 1.46 -3.92 -21.01
CA LEU A 20 0.08 -3.83 -20.52
C LEU A 20 -0.40 -5.23 -20.09
N SER A 21 -0.79 -5.36 -18.82
CA SER A 21 -1.23 -6.65 -18.26
C SER A 21 -2.71 -6.91 -18.55
N SER A 22 -3.14 -8.18 -18.44
CA SER A 22 -4.57 -8.56 -18.48
C SER A 22 -5.41 -7.99 -17.32
N ALA A 23 -4.82 -7.26 -16.37
CA ALA A 23 -5.49 -6.64 -15.24
C ALA A 23 -6.00 -5.20 -15.50
N LEU A 24 -6.06 -4.75 -16.77
CA LEU A 24 -6.57 -3.41 -17.11
C LEU A 24 -7.95 -3.14 -16.51
N VAL A 25 -8.10 -2.01 -15.83
CA VAL A 25 -9.37 -1.56 -15.24
C VAL A 25 -9.84 -0.26 -15.90
N VAL A 26 -11.10 -0.24 -16.35
CA VAL A 26 -11.74 0.97 -16.87
C VAL A 26 -12.61 1.58 -15.79
N LYS A 27 -12.46 2.88 -15.49
CA LYS A 27 -13.29 3.62 -14.52
C LYS A 27 -13.96 4.84 -15.19
N PRO A 28 -15.26 5.11 -14.96
CA PRO A 28 -15.95 6.25 -15.53
C PRO A 28 -15.72 7.52 -14.71
N PHE A 29 -15.61 8.66 -15.38
CA PHE A 29 -15.46 9.98 -14.78
C PHE A 29 -16.45 10.96 -15.41
N ARG A 30 -17.34 11.54 -14.59
CA ARG A 30 -18.23 12.62 -15.04
C ARG A 30 -17.46 13.93 -15.09
N LYS A 31 -17.35 14.55 -16.27
CA LYS A 31 -16.70 15.85 -16.48
C LYS A 31 -17.67 16.78 -17.20
N ARG A 32 -18.36 17.65 -16.44
CA ARG A 32 -19.51 18.43 -16.91
C ARG A 32 -20.53 17.48 -17.58
N ASP A 33 -20.89 17.73 -18.83
CA ASP A 33 -21.95 17.04 -19.58
C ASP A 33 -21.48 15.79 -20.34
N ALA A 34 -20.29 15.28 -20.02
CA ALA A 34 -19.68 14.12 -20.65
C ALA A 34 -19.21 13.08 -19.62
N ILE A 35 -19.34 11.80 -19.99
CA ILE A 35 -18.65 10.69 -19.32
C ILE A 35 -17.35 10.42 -20.09
N LEU A 36 -16.23 10.52 -19.39
CA LEU A 36 -14.93 10.02 -19.82
C LEU A 36 -14.70 8.65 -19.20
N TYR A 37 -13.90 7.81 -19.84
CA TYR A 37 -13.47 6.53 -19.30
C TYR A 37 -11.93 6.58 -19.17
N GLY A 38 -11.44 6.40 -17.95
CA GLY A 38 -10.02 6.30 -17.67
C GLY A 38 -9.59 4.84 -17.63
N VAL A 39 -8.52 4.49 -18.33
CA VAL A 39 -7.92 3.15 -18.30
C VAL A 39 -6.77 3.16 -17.30
N PHE A 40 -6.72 2.14 -16.45
CA PHE A 40 -5.72 1.97 -15.41
C PHE A 40 -5.04 0.61 -15.58
N GLU A 41 -3.75 0.53 -15.25
CA GLU A 41 -2.96 -0.71 -15.32
C GLU A 41 -3.49 -1.81 -14.40
N ASN A 42 -4.08 -1.40 -13.27
CA ASN A 42 -4.80 -2.23 -12.30
C ASN A 42 -5.72 -1.33 -11.46
N ASP A 43 -6.60 -1.91 -10.64
CA ASP A 43 -7.60 -1.16 -9.86
C ASP A 43 -7.00 -0.10 -8.91
N ARG A 44 -5.81 -0.37 -8.35
CA ARG A 44 -5.12 0.48 -7.36
C ARG A 44 -4.16 1.49 -7.99
N ALA A 45 -4.00 1.51 -9.32
CA ALA A 45 -3.07 2.41 -9.99
C ALA A 45 -3.49 3.89 -9.77
N PRO A 46 -2.60 4.76 -9.22
CA PRO A 46 -2.98 6.13 -8.84
C PRO A 46 -3.15 7.08 -10.04
N VAL A 47 -2.68 6.68 -11.23
CA VAL A 47 -2.70 7.46 -12.47
C VAL A 47 -3.32 6.62 -13.58
N ALA A 48 -4.24 7.22 -14.35
CA ALA A 48 -4.80 6.58 -15.54
C ALA A 48 -3.78 6.64 -16.69
N LEU A 49 -3.61 5.53 -17.39
CA LEU A 49 -2.78 5.40 -18.59
C LEU A 49 -3.32 6.30 -19.72
N CYS A 50 -4.64 6.35 -19.88
CA CYS A 50 -5.34 7.28 -20.76
C CYS A 50 -6.70 7.69 -20.15
N LYS A 51 -7.29 8.78 -20.63
CA LYS A 51 -8.65 9.24 -20.27
C LYS A 51 -9.37 9.74 -21.51
N SER A 52 -10.29 8.93 -22.04
CA SER A 52 -10.85 9.10 -23.37
C SER A 52 -12.39 9.03 -23.37
N ARG A 53 -13.03 9.59 -24.40
CA ARG A 53 -14.47 9.49 -24.66
C ARG A 53 -14.81 8.15 -25.31
N PHE A 54 -16.05 7.70 -25.15
CA PHE A 54 -16.57 6.52 -25.84
C PHE A 54 -16.38 6.55 -27.37
N SER A 55 -16.49 7.73 -27.99
CA SER A 55 -16.23 7.94 -29.42
C SER A 55 -14.77 7.66 -29.82
N GLU A 56 -13.82 7.90 -28.92
CA GLU A 56 -12.39 7.72 -29.16
C GLU A 56 -12.02 6.22 -29.02
N PHE A 57 -12.61 5.49 -28.06
CA PHE A 57 -12.52 4.02 -28.01
C PHE A 57 -13.16 3.35 -29.23
N ALA A 58 -14.28 3.86 -29.73
CA ALA A 58 -14.92 3.31 -30.92
C ALA A 58 -14.09 3.55 -32.20
N HIS A 59 -13.32 4.65 -32.25
CA HIS A 59 -12.38 4.91 -33.34
C HIS A 59 -11.09 4.06 -33.22
N LEU A 60 -10.67 3.74 -31.99
CA LEU A 60 -9.64 2.73 -31.74
C LEU A 60 -10.09 1.35 -32.26
N HIS A 61 -11.28 0.86 -31.88
CA HIS A 61 -11.82 -0.42 -32.35
C HIS A 61 -11.85 -0.53 -33.88
N GLU A 62 -12.40 0.51 -34.54
CA GLU A 62 -12.46 0.60 -36.01
C GLU A 62 -11.08 0.52 -36.68
N LYS A 63 -10.04 1.10 -36.06
CA LYS A 63 -8.66 1.01 -36.54
C LYS A 63 -8.01 -0.34 -36.24
N VAL A 64 -8.13 -0.87 -35.03
CA VAL A 64 -7.52 -2.17 -34.64
C VAL A 64 -8.06 -3.29 -35.51
N THR A 65 -9.38 -3.36 -35.73
CA THR A 65 -9.98 -4.36 -36.63
C THR A 65 -9.63 -4.14 -38.12
N LYS A 66 -9.10 -2.96 -38.49
CA LYS A 66 -8.57 -2.69 -39.85
C LYS A 66 -7.07 -3.01 -39.97
N GLU A 67 -6.28 -2.77 -38.92
CA GLU A 67 -4.84 -3.05 -38.90
C GLU A 67 -4.54 -4.53 -38.64
N CYS A 68 -5.45 -5.24 -37.96
CA CYS A 68 -5.32 -6.65 -37.62
C CYS A 68 -6.43 -7.48 -38.30
N GLU A 69 -6.23 -7.84 -39.57
CA GLU A 69 -7.16 -8.65 -40.36
C GLU A 69 -7.34 -10.06 -39.75
N GLY A 70 -8.35 -10.19 -38.88
CA GLY A 70 -8.62 -11.39 -38.08
C GLY A 70 -9.19 -11.06 -36.70
N PHE A 71 -8.83 -9.90 -36.14
CA PHE A 71 -9.25 -9.46 -34.81
C PHE A 71 -10.72 -9.00 -34.80
N LYS A 72 -11.63 -9.97 -34.58
CA LYS A 72 -13.09 -9.80 -34.60
C LYS A 72 -13.68 -9.80 -33.19
N VAL A 73 -13.37 -8.78 -32.40
CA VAL A 73 -13.94 -8.59 -31.06
C VAL A 73 -15.22 -7.76 -31.09
N GLN A 74 -16.22 -8.14 -30.28
CA GLN A 74 -17.45 -7.38 -30.10
C GLN A 74 -17.17 -6.05 -29.39
N PHE A 75 -17.71 -4.95 -29.91
CA PHE A 75 -17.59 -3.63 -29.29
C PHE A 75 -18.98 -3.09 -28.91
N PRO A 76 -19.13 -2.46 -27.73
CA PRO A 76 -20.41 -1.88 -27.29
C PRO A 76 -21.01 -0.93 -28.33
N ARG A 77 -22.33 -1.01 -28.56
CA ARG A 77 -22.99 -0.25 -29.62
C ARG A 77 -22.96 1.27 -29.36
N LYS A 78 -22.75 2.06 -30.42
CA LYS A 78 -22.98 3.52 -30.42
C LYS A 78 -24.49 3.78 -30.24
N THR A 79 -24.84 4.72 -29.37
CA THR A 79 -26.24 5.09 -29.05
C THR A 79 -26.56 6.47 -29.59
N LEU A 80 -27.73 6.64 -30.23
CA LEU A 80 -28.16 7.91 -30.82
C LEU A 80 -28.38 9.01 -29.78
N ARG A 81 -28.81 8.66 -28.55
CA ARG A 81 -28.99 9.58 -27.43
C ARG A 81 -27.80 9.51 -26.45
N ARG A 82 -27.58 10.60 -25.70
CA ARG A 82 -26.61 10.66 -24.60
C ARG A 82 -27.21 10.03 -23.34
N HIS A 83 -27.07 8.73 -23.19
CA HIS A 83 -27.36 8.03 -21.95
C HIS A 83 -26.27 8.33 -20.91
N GLN A 84 -26.68 8.76 -19.72
CA GLN A 84 -25.83 9.06 -18.54
C GLN A 84 -26.32 8.34 -17.28
N ASP A 85 -27.31 7.46 -17.39
CA ASP A 85 -27.79 6.65 -16.27
C ASP A 85 -26.70 5.65 -15.82
N ALA A 86 -26.67 5.36 -14.52
CA ALA A 86 -25.56 4.64 -13.91
C ALA A 86 -25.44 3.20 -14.44
N ALA A 87 -26.57 2.52 -14.68
CA ALA A 87 -26.59 1.15 -15.18
C ALA A 87 -25.99 1.05 -16.59
N PHE A 88 -26.40 1.92 -17.51
CA PHE A 88 -25.84 1.97 -18.86
C PHE A 88 -24.36 2.38 -18.88
N VAL A 89 -23.96 3.34 -18.04
CA VAL A 89 -22.55 3.76 -17.92
C VAL A 89 -21.68 2.62 -17.39
N GLU A 90 -22.16 1.84 -16.42
CA GLU A 90 -21.45 0.66 -15.89
C GLU A 90 -21.41 -0.49 -16.90
N GLN A 91 -22.52 -0.82 -17.58
CA GLN A 91 -22.54 -1.82 -18.65
C GLN A 91 -21.53 -1.45 -19.76
N ARG A 92 -21.53 -0.18 -20.19
CA ARG A 92 -20.59 0.33 -21.19
C ARG A 92 -19.14 0.34 -20.68
N ARG A 93 -18.90 0.58 -19.39
CA ARG A 93 -17.58 0.47 -18.75
C ARG A 93 -17.07 -0.97 -18.79
N GLN A 94 -17.92 -1.95 -18.49
CA GLN A 94 -17.59 -3.39 -18.54
C GLN A 94 -17.19 -3.83 -19.95
N SER A 95 -18.02 -3.57 -20.96
CA SER A 95 -17.69 -3.95 -22.35
C SER A 95 -16.49 -3.21 -22.93
N LEU A 96 -16.19 -1.99 -22.46
CA LEU A 96 -14.93 -1.30 -22.80
C LEU A 96 -13.70 -1.98 -22.16
N GLN A 97 -13.81 -2.46 -20.93
CA GLN A 97 -12.73 -3.17 -20.25
C GLN A 97 -12.48 -4.54 -20.90
N GLU A 98 -13.53 -5.29 -21.19
CA GLU A 98 -13.48 -6.56 -21.92
C GLU A 98 -12.80 -6.40 -23.29
N PHE A 99 -13.22 -5.42 -24.08
CA PHE A 99 -12.56 -5.09 -25.36
C PHE A 99 -11.06 -4.81 -25.20
N LEU A 100 -10.65 -4.00 -24.22
CA LEU A 100 -9.24 -3.67 -24.01
C LEU A 100 -8.42 -4.89 -23.54
N ILE A 101 -8.97 -5.75 -22.69
CA ILE A 101 -8.31 -7.00 -22.26
C ILE A 101 -8.12 -7.92 -23.46
N LEU A 102 -9.13 -8.06 -24.34
CA LEU A 102 -9.01 -8.88 -25.54
C LEU A 102 -7.99 -8.32 -26.55
N VAL A 103 -7.87 -6.99 -26.69
CA VAL A 103 -6.80 -6.37 -27.51
C VAL A 103 -5.42 -6.63 -26.91
N VAL A 104 -5.26 -6.57 -25.58
CA VAL A 104 -4.00 -6.86 -24.89
C VAL A 104 -3.61 -8.34 -24.99
N MET A 105 -4.57 -9.26 -25.00
CA MET A 105 -4.32 -10.70 -25.08
C MET A 105 -3.99 -11.20 -26.50
N ASP A 106 -4.33 -10.45 -27.55
CA ASP A 106 -3.98 -10.77 -28.93
C ASP A 106 -2.60 -10.17 -29.30
N PRO A 107 -1.60 -10.98 -29.71
CA PRO A 107 -0.25 -10.49 -30.00
C PRO A 107 -0.14 -9.49 -31.16
N LEU A 108 -1.10 -9.50 -32.10
CA LEU A 108 -1.12 -8.59 -33.25
C LEU A 108 -1.86 -7.30 -32.89
N ALA A 109 -3.00 -7.40 -32.20
CA ALA A 109 -3.79 -6.24 -31.79
C ALA A 109 -3.11 -5.40 -30.69
N SER A 110 -2.39 -6.04 -29.77
CA SER A 110 -1.60 -5.36 -28.74
C SER A 110 -0.39 -4.61 -29.30
N THR A 111 0.16 -5.05 -30.43
CA THR A 111 1.33 -4.43 -31.08
C THR A 111 0.98 -3.47 -32.22
N CYS A 112 -0.29 -3.38 -32.65
CA CYS A 112 -0.70 -2.52 -33.76
C CYS A 112 -0.54 -1.02 -33.44
N GLU A 113 -0.32 -0.22 -34.49
CA GLU A 113 0.06 1.18 -34.35
C GLU A 113 -1.12 2.04 -33.86
N ALA A 114 -2.36 1.71 -34.22
CA ALA A 114 -3.56 2.34 -33.66
C ALA A 114 -3.65 2.24 -32.13
N PHE A 115 -3.34 1.08 -31.57
CA PHE A 115 -3.37 0.84 -30.13
C PHE A 115 -2.24 1.58 -29.41
N ARG A 116 -1.03 1.55 -29.98
CA ARG A 116 0.14 2.31 -29.48
C ARG A 116 -0.12 3.82 -29.51
N ILE A 117 -0.63 4.36 -30.62
CA ILE A 117 -1.00 5.77 -30.76
C ILE A 117 -2.08 6.18 -29.76
N PHE A 118 -3.07 5.33 -29.47
CA PHE A 118 -4.16 5.68 -28.56
C PHE A 118 -3.67 6.01 -27.14
N PHE A 119 -2.79 5.18 -26.57
CA PHE A 119 -2.20 5.46 -25.24
C PHE A 119 -1.18 6.60 -25.27
N GLN A 120 -0.39 6.73 -26.35
CA GLN A 120 0.58 7.82 -26.50
C GLN A 120 -0.10 9.20 -26.66
N SER A 121 -1.16 9.30 -27.46
CA SER A 121 -1.82 10.56 -27.81
C SER A 121 -2.37 11.29 -26.58
N THR A 122 -3.00 10.55 -25.65
CA THR A 122 -3.50 11.12 -24.40
C THR A 122 -2.42 11.65 -23.45
N ALA A 123 -1.16 11.23 -23.59
CA ALA A 123 -0.07 11.70 -22.73
C ALA A 123 0.32 13.16 -22.98
N ASN A 124 -0.05 13.72 -24.13
CA ASN A 124 0.18 15.13 -24.49
C ASN A 124 -0.88 16.08 -23.94
N HIS A 125 -2.04 15.57 -23.49
CA HIS A 125 -2.98 16.36 -22.71
C HIS A 125 -2.53 16.34 -21.25
N THR A 126 -1.99 17.49 -20.80
CA THR A 126 -1.34 17.69 -19.50
C THR A 126 -1.92 16.83 -18.39
N LEU A 127 -1.11 15.90 -17.87
CA LEU A 127 -1.48 15.00 -16.78
C LEU A 127 -1.81 15.82 -15.53
N GLN A 128 -3.10 16.14 -15.37
CA GLN A 128 -3.66 16.64 -14.13
C GLN A 128 -3.66 15.49 -13.12
N VAL A 129 -2.52 15.33 -12.45
CA VAL A 129 -2.39 14.57 -11.21
C VAL A 129 -3.18 15.33 -10.16
N PHE A 130 -4.45 14.97 -10.00
CA PHE A 130 -5.31 15.49 -8.94
C PHE A 130 -4.89 14.87 -7.60
N HIS A 131 -3.84 15.43 -7.00
CA HIS A 131 -3.56 15.21 -5.59
C HIS A 131 -4.71 15.77 -4.76
N PRO A 132 -5.25 15.06 -3.74
CA PRO A 132 -6.29 15.58 -2.85
C PRO A 132 -5.85 16.76 -1.93
N SER A 133 -4.68 17.34 -2.18
CA SER A 133 -3.91 18.13 -1.20
C SER A 133 -3.57 19.55 -1.67
N THR A 134 -3.93 19.94 -2.90
CA THR A 134 -3.55 21.24 -3.47
C THR A 134 -4.51 22.37 -3.09
N LEU A 135 -4.58 22.66 -1.78
CA LEU A 135 -5.04 23.94 -1.23
C LEU A 135 -4.01 24.43 -0.21
N THR A 136 -3.05 25.22 -0.68
CA THR A 136 -2.06 25.91 0.17
C THR A 136 -2.18 27.42 -0.02
N PRO A 137 -2.49 28.19 1.04
CA PRO A 137 -2.17 29.61 1.09
C PRO A 137 -0.66 29.84 0.96
N VAL A 138 -0.28 31.06 0.58
CA VAL A 138 1.12 31.48 0.33
C VAL A 138 1.53 32.52 1.38
N SER A 139 2.85 32.72 1.52
CA SER A 139 3.49 33.82 2.27
C SER A 139 3.66 33.56 3.79
N SER A 140 4.66 34.10 4.48
CA SER A 140 5.66 35.13 4.08
C SER A 140 7.11 34.75 4.40
N ARG A 141 8.03 35.50 3.76
CA ARG A 141 9.49 35.51 3.97
C ARG A 141 9.88 36.81 4.67
N GLU A 142 11.14 36.92 5.12
CA GLU A 142 11.79 38.14 5.66
C GLU A 142 11.26 38.56 7.05
N THR A 143 12.00 39.29 7.91
CA THR A 143 13.29 40.02 7.82
C THR A 143 14.03 39.81 9.19
N MET A 144 15.33 40.05 9.46
CA MET A 144 16.40 40.90 8.91
C MET A 144 17.80 40.28 9.12
N GLN A 145 18.85 40.92 8.57
CA GLN A 145 20.25 40.85 9.04
C GLN A 145 20.82 42.28 9.16
N SER A 146 21.61 42.55 10.19
CA SER A 146 22.57 43.68 10.28
C SER A 146 23.50 43.38 11.47
N MET A 147 24.81 43.18 11.33
CA MET A 147 25.89 44.06 10.83
C MET A 147 26.31 45.18 11.80
N THR A 148 27.47 44.90 12.40
CA THR A 148 28.48 45.78 13.02
C THR A 148 28.66 47.18 12.44
N THR A 149 29.07 48.12 13.30
CA THR A 149 30.27 48.94 13.00
C THR A 149 31.03 49.36 14.27
N THR A 150 32.31 49.68 14.12
CA THR A 150 33.27 49.99 15.19
C THR A 150 33.50 51.50 15.28
N GLY A 151 33.66 52.05 16.50
CA GLY A 151 34.14 53.43 16.73
C GLY A 151 35.59 53.43 17.23
N SER A 152 36.42 54.35 16.72
CA SER A 152 37.84 54.51 17.10
C SER A 152 38.29 55.96 16.94
N PHE A 153 39.49 56.28 17.47
CA PHE A 153 40.09 57.62 17.66
C PHE A 153 39.32 58.49 18.67
N ALA A 154 39.87 58.99 19.79
CA ALA A 154 41.22 59.32 20.25
C ALA A 154 41.79 60.65 19.74
N THR A 155 41.91 61.63 20.65
CA THR A 155 43.06 62.55 20.85
C THR A 155 42.82 63.39 22.10
N LEU A 156 43.79 63.43 23.03
CA LEU A 156 44.13 64.60 23.86
C LEU A 156 45.37 64.27 24.72
N SER A 157 46.56 64.41 24.13
CA SER A 157 47.84 64.41 24.87
C SER A 157 48.61 65.66 24.47
N ALA A 158 48.57 66.67 25.33
CA ALA A 158 49.15 68.00 25.06
C ALA A 158 49.40 68.77 26.37
N LEU A 159 50.18 68.20 27.31
CA LEU A 159 50.67 68.89 28.51
C LEU A 159 51.83 68.11 29.18
N SER A 160 52.93 67.89 28.47
CA SER A 160 54.11 67.16 28.99
C SER A 160 55.45 67.59 28.36
N MET A 161 55.66 68.90 28.16
CA MET A 161 56.95 69.46 27.69
C MET A 161 57.29 70.79 28.37
N ILE A 162 57.22 70.85 29.71
CA ILE A 162 57.79 71.94 30.52
C ILE A 162 58.40 71.32 31.80
N ALA A 163 59.60 70.75 31.68
CA ALA A 163 60.33 70.16 32.80
C ALA A 163 61.86 70.19 32.59
N ASP A 164 62.35 69.80 31.41
CA ASP A 164 63.79 69.51 31.16
C ASP A 164 64.68 70.75 30.87
N THR A 165 64.31 71.93 31.37
CA THR A 165 65.12 73.16 31.20
C THR A 165 65.09 74.06 32.45
N MET A 166 65.68 73.61 33.55
CA MET A 166 66.25 74.50 34.57
C MET A 166 67.66 74.04 34.94
N ASP A 167 68.60 74.98 34.91
CA ASP A 167 70.05 74.76 34.98
C ASP A 167 70.57 74.79 36.44
N GLU A 168 71.65 74.06 36.73
CA GLU A 168 72.16 73.78 38.09
C GLU A 168 72.91 74.97 38.72
N SER A 169 72.21 76.09 38.99
CA SER A 169 72.86 77.25 39.64
C SER A 169 71.99 78.16 40.52
N THR A 170 70.66 78.04 40.51
CA THR A 170 69.79 78.98 41.25
C THR A 170 69.25 78.39 42.56
N THR A 171 69.67 78.96 43.70
CA THR A 171 69.12 78.62 45.03
C THR A 171 67.68 79.13 45.15
N MET A 172 66.70 78.24 44.93
CA MET A 172 65.28 78.58 45.08
C MET A 172 64.88 78.81 46.55
N ASP A 173 63.90 79.70 46.74
CA ASP A 173 63.19 79.90 47.99
C ASP A 173 62.48 78.59 48.42
N PRO A 174 62.66 78.11 49.67
CA PRO A 174 61.99 76.90 50.15
C PRO A 174 60.46 76.94 50.07
N SER A 175 59.84 78.13 50.08
CA SER A 175 58.41 78.32 49.84
C SER A 175 57.99 77.90 48.42
N VAL A 176 58.80 78.26 47.42
CA VAL A 176 58.58 77.87 46.01
C VAL A 176 58.85 76.39 45.82
N ALA A 177 59.95 75.87 46.39
CA ALA A 177 60.26 74.44 46.34
C ALA A 177 59.15 73.56 46.96
N LEU A 178 58.58 73.97 48.10
CA LEU A 178 57.44 73.27 48.72
C LEU A 178 56.18 73.34 47.84
N SER A 179 55.94 74.49 47.20
CA SER A 179 54.77 74.69 46.32
C SER A 179 54.88 73.88 45.02
N VAL A 180 56.07 73.82 44.41
CA VAL A 180 56.36 72.97 43.25
C VAL A 180 56.23 71.49 43.63
N LYS A 181 56.73 71.08 44.80
CA LYS A 181 56.54 69.71 45.28
C LYS A 181 55.06 69.37 45.48
N GLN A 182 54.28 70.23 46.14
CA GLN A 182 52.82 70.02 46.28
C GLN A 182 52.08 70.00 44.94
N ALA A 183 52.54 70.75 43.93
CA ALA A 183 51.98 70.67 42.58
C ALA A 183 52.34 69.35 41.89
N ALA A 184 53.60 68.88 42.01
CA ALA A 184 54.04 67.58 41.50
C ALA A 184 53.30 66.42 42.18
N ASP A 185 53.17 66.43 43.51
CA ASP A 185 52.40 65.44 44.28
C ASP A 185 50.92 65.41 43.83
N ARG A 186 50.30 66.57 43.59
CA ARG A 186 48.92 66.66 43.04
C ARG A 186 48.82 66.11 41.62
N CYS A 187 49.77 66.45 40.73
CA CYS A 187 49.80 65.92 39.37
C CYS A 187 50.04 64.40 39.35
N SER A 188 50.90 63.89 40.24
CA SER A 188 51.13 62.45 40.43
C SER A 188 49.87 61.73 40.91
N CYS A 189 49.18 62.26 41.92
CA CYS A 189 47.88 61.73 42.36
C CYS A 189 46.81 61.77 41.26
N LEU A 190 46.75 62.83 40.44
CA LEU A 190 45.83 62.91 39.31
C LEU A 190 46.18 61.90 38.19
N ALA A 191 47.47 61.70 37.91
CA ALA A 191 47.94 60.70 36.94
C ALA A 191 47.69 59.27 37.43
N ALA A 192 47.98 58.96 38.70
CA ALA A 192 47.67 57.67 39.32
C ALA A 192 46.16 57.39 39.33
N ARG A 193 45.34 58.41 39.60
CA ARG A 193 43.88 58.32 39.51
C ARG A 193 43.40 58.07 38.08
N ALA A 194 43.93 58.78 37.08
CA ALA A 194 43.58 58.55 35.68
C ALA A 194 43.96 57.12 35.23
N GLN A 195 45.16 56.64 35.60
CA GLN A 195 45.58 55.26 35.35
C GLN A 195 44.67 54.23 36.05
N PHE A 196 44.18 54.52 37.26
CA PHE A 196 43.21 53.67 37.95
C PHE A 196 41.85 53.67 37.23
N GLU A 197 41.33 54.83 36.84
CA GLU A 197 40.05 54.95 36.12
C GLU A 197 40.12 54.27 34.74
N ASP A 198 41.25 54.35 34.02
CA ASP A 198 41.51 53.60 32.78
C ASP A 198 41.60 52.07 33.03
N ARG A 199 42.35 51.63 34.04
CA ARG A 199 42.46 50.20 34.41
C ARG A 199 41.11 49.62 34.81
N PHE A 200 40.33 50.36 35.59
CA PHE A 200 38.97 49.98 36.00
C PHE A 200 38.02 49.95 34.79
N SER A 201 38.11 50.91 33.87
CA SER A 201 37.34 50.92 32.62
C SER A 201 37.68 49.70 31.74
N ALA A 202 38.96 49.34 31.63
CA ALA A 202 39.41 48.16 30.90
C ALA A 202 38.90 46.86 31.54
N ALA A 203 39.09 46.69 32.86
CA ALA A 203 38.61 45.51 33.59
C ALA A 203 37.08 45.38 33.53
N SER A 204 36.34 46.48 33.65
CA SER A 204 34.87 46.51 33.50
C SER A 204 34.41 46.07 32.11
N LYS A 205 35.11 46.51 31.05
CA LYS A 205 34.84 46.07 29.66
C LYS A 205 35.17 44.59 29.46
N GLU A 206 36.26 44.08 30.04
CA GLU A 206 36.57 42.65 29.99
C GLU A 206 35.49 41.81 30.67
N VAL A 207 35.02 42.21 31.85
CA VAL A 207 33.91 41.55 32.56
C VAL A 207 32.63 41.61 31.74
N GLU A 208 32.28 42.75 31.13
CA GLU A 208 31.08 42.87 30.29
C GLU A 208 31.17 42.00 29.03
N VAL A 209 32.32 41.98 28.34
CA VAL A 209 32.57 41.09 27.21
C VAL A 209 32.42 39.63 27.63
N CYS A 210 33.01 39.24 28.76
CA CYS A 210 32.90 37.88 29.30
C CYS A 210 31.44 37.51 29.64
N TRP A 211 30.68 38.41 30.28
CA TRP A 211 29.24 38.27 30.52
C TRP A 211 28.41 38.19 29.22
N SER A 212 28.87 38.82 28.13
CA SER A 212 28.21 38.71 26.82
C SER A 212 28.49 37.37 26.14
N VAL A 213 29.70 36.82 26.31
CA VAL A 213 30.11 35.50 25.80
C VAL A 213 29.43 34.40 26.59
N SER A 214 29.42 34.48 27.93
CA SER A 214 28.71 33.57 28.82
C SER A 214 27.22 33.49 28.47
N ARG A 215 26.51 34.63 28.38
CA ARG A 215 25.10 34.65 27.95
C ARG A 215 24.85 34.02 26.58
N LYS A 216 25.75 34.21 25.60
CA LYS A 216 25.67 33.54 24.29
C LYS A 216 25.89 32.02 24.40
N ALA A 217 26.83 31.58 25.23
CA ALA A 217 27.08 30.16 25.49
C ALA A 217 25.89 29.49 26.19
N THR A 218 25.29 30.13 27.21
CA THR A 218 24.08 29.63 27.89
C THR A 218 22.89 29.54 26.93
N ALA A 219 22.69 30.55 26.06
CA ALA A 219 21.62 30.52 25.06
C ALA A 219 21.82 29.40 24.02
N ALA A 220 23.06 29.18 23.56
CA ALA A 220 23.39 28.08 22.66
C ALA A 220 23.20 26.70 23.33
N ALA A 221 23.58 26.56 24.60
CA ALA A 221 23.37 25.34 25.38
C ALA A 221 21.87 25.05 25.63
N HIS A 222 21.06 26.08 25.86
CA HIS A 222 19.60 25.94 25.98
C HIS A 222 18.99 25.44 24.67
N ALA A 223 19.30 26.09 23.54
CA ALA A 223 18.82 25.68 22.22
C ALA A 223 19.27 24.25 21.84
N ALA A 224 20.50 23.86 22.22
CA ALA A 224 20.99 22.49 22.03
C ALA A 224 20.23 21.48 22.91
N SER A 225 19.89 21.84 24.15
CA SER A 225 19.08 21.01 25.07
C SER A 225 17.64 20.84 24.59
N GLU A 226 17.01 21.92 24.10
CA GLU A 226 15.69 21.88 23.47
C GLU A 226 15.70 20.98 22.24
N HIS A 227 16.65 21.18 21.32
CA HIS A 227 16.82 20.34 20.14
C HIS A 227 17.05 18.86 20.49
N HIS A 228 17.89 18.56 21.49
CA HIS A 228 18.07 17.19 21.97
C HIS A 228 16.77 16.61 22.56
N THR A 229 15.98 17.41 23.28
CA THR A 229 14.73 16.95 23.91
C THR A 229 13.65 16.67 22.86
N THR A 230 13.54 17.53 21.84
CA THR A 230 12.71 17.28 20.65
C THR A 230 13.18 16.01 19.92
N MET A 231 14.48 15.86 19.65
CA MET A 231 15.03 14.70 18.95
C MET A 231 14.79 13.38 19.71
N ARG A 232 14.99 13.37 21.04
CA ARG A 232 14.69 12.22 21.91
C ARG A 232 13.21 11.85 21.85
N THR A 233 12.32 12.85 21.79
CA THR A 233 10.87 12.64 21.65
C THR A 233 10.52 12.02 20.29
N LEU A 234 11.08 12.55 19.20
CA LEU A 234 10.88 12.03 17.85
C LEU A 234 11.41 10.59 17.70
N MET A 235 12.58 10.28 18.25
CA MET A 235 13.11 8.90 18.24
C MET A 235 12.24 7.93 19.05
N LYS A 236 11.66 8.38 20.19
CA LYS A 236 10.71 7.57 20.96
C LYS A 236 9.44 7.27 20.14
N GLN A 237 8.85 8.29 19.53
CA GLN A 237 7.66 8.14 18.67
C GLN A 237 7.95 7.22 17.47
N LEU A 238 9.14 7.31 16.86
CA LEU A 238 9.52 6.44 15.76
C LEU A 238 9.73 4.99 16.22
N GLY A 239 10.30 4.75 17.41
CA GLY A 239 10.39 3.41 18.02
C GLY A 239 9.04 2.81 18.39
N GLU A 240 8.09 3.63 18.85
CA GLU A 240 6.69 3.24 19.08
C GLU A 240 6.01 2.86 17.75
N ASN A 241 6.21 3.65 16.68
CA ASN A 241 5.71 3.33 15.34
C ASN A 241 6.33 2.05 14.76
N VAL A 242 7.64 1.82 14.92
CA VAL A 242 8.31 0.58 14.50
C VAL A 242 7.70 -0.63 15.23
N SER A 243 7.47 -0.52 16.53
CA SER A 243 6.84 -1.57 17.34
C SER A 243 5.40 -1.86 16.88
N ALA A 244 4.57 -0.82 16.72
CA ALA A 244 3.19 -0.96 16.27
C ALA A 244 3.08 -1.58 14.86
N ARG A 245 4.00 -1.25 13.95
CA ARG A 245 4.08 -1.87 12.61
C ARG A 245 4.58 -3.31 12.66
N ALA A 246 5.49 -3.65 13.58
CA ALA A 246 5.93 -5.03 13.77
C ALA A 246 4.75 -5.94 14.21
N GLU A 247 3.92 -5.45 15.13
CA GLU A 247 2.67 -6.14 15.51
C GLU A 247 1.65 -6.22 14.37
N GLU A 248 1.58 -5.22 13.49
CA GLU A 248 0.71 -5.27 12.31
C GLU A 248 1.15 -6.35 11.32
N THR A 249 2.47 -6.49 11.09
CA THR A 249 3.02 -7.58 10.27
C THR A 249 2.73 -8.96 10.88
N THR A 250 2.94 -9.17 12.18
CA THR A 250 2.67 -10.49 12.80
C THR A 250 1.18 -10.84 12.82
N ARG A 251 0.29 -9.86 13.03
CA ARG A 251 -1.16 -10.07 12.86
C ARG A 251 -1.51 -10.47 11.43
N ALA A 252 -0.97 -9.76 10.43
CA ALA A 252 -1.18 -10.09 9.01
C ALA A 252 -0.61 -11.47 8.62
N GLU A 253 0.47 -11.92 9.28
CA GLU A 253 1.02 -13.27 9.13
C GLU A 253 0.05 -14.32 9.69
N THR A 254 -0.48 -14.12 10.90
CA THR A 254 -1.47 -15.03 11.49
C THR A 254 -2.79 -15.10 10.70
N ASP A 255 -3.29 -13.97 10.17
CA ASP A 255 -4.43 -13.95 9.24
C ASP A 255 -4.15 -14.80 7.99
N LEU A 256 -2.95 -14.66 7.43
CA LEU A 256 -2.52 -15.43 6.26
C LEU A 256 -2.41 -16.94 6.57
N GLU A 257 -1.97 -17.33 7.77
CA GLU A 257 -2.00 -18.73 8.22
C GLU A 257 -3.41 -19.28 8.37
N VAL A 258 -4.32 -18.53 8.98
CA VAL A 258 -5.74 -18.90 9.10
C VAL A 258 -6.37 -19.10 7.71
N HIS A 259 -6.10 -18.21 6.75
CA HIS A 259 -6.60 -18.35 5.38
C HIS A 259 -5.93 -19.49 4.59
N LYS A 260 -4.63 -19.77 4.80
CA LYS A 260 -3.97 -20.98 4.25
C LYS A 260 -4.65 -22.26 4.79
N ALA A 261 -4.93 -22.32 6.09
CA ALA A 261 -5.59 -23.44 6.74
C ALA A 261 -7.05 -23.61 6.26
N ALA A 262 -7.80 -22.52 6.08
CA ALA A 262 -9.15 -22.54 5.53
C ALA A 262 -9.20 -23.12 4.11
N VAL A 263 -8.29 -22.69 3.22
CA VAL A 263 -8.19 -23.24 1.85
C VAL A 263 -7.82 -24.73 1.88
N SER A 264 -6.90 -25.15 2.76
CA SER A 264 -6.55 -26.56 2.96
C SER A 264 -7.74 -27.41 3.42
N LYS A 265 -8.56 -26.90 4.35
CA LYS A 265 -9.80 -27.54 4.80
C LYS A 265 -10.80 -27.71 3.65
N TRP A 266 -11.12 -26.64 2.92
CA TRP A 266 -12.10 -26.71 1.83
C TRP A 266 -11.61 -27.54 0.63
N SER A 267 -10.30 -27.62 0.39
CA SER A 267 -9.75 -28.51 -0.64
C SER A 267 -9.90 -29.99 -0.27
N LYS A 268 -9.79 -30.36 1.02
CA LYS A 268 -10.06 -31.72 1.50
C LYS A 268 -11.55 -32.06 1.48
N GLU A 269 -12.40 -31.09 1.81
CA GLU A 269 -13.85 -31.26 1.75
C GLU A 269 -14.35 -31.42 0.31
N ARG A 270 -13.72 -30.70 -0.64
CA ARG A 270 -14.00 -30.89 -2.07
C ARG A 270 -13.69 -32.31 -2.53
N ALA A 271 -12.52 -32.84 -2.19
CA ALA A 271 -12.15 -34.21 -2.56
C ALA A 271 -13.19 -35.22 -2.08
N ARG A 272 -13.65 -35.10 -0.83
CA ARG A 272 -14.73 -35.95 -0.28
C ARG A 272 -16.06 -35.83 -1.04
N ALA A 273 -16.42 -34.63 -1.49
CA ALA A 273 -17.63 -34.42 -2.29
C ALA A 273 -17.49 -35.02 -3.70
N ASP A 274 -16.32 -34.87 -4.32
CA ASP A 274 -15.99 -35.48 -5.61
C ASP A 274 -15.96 -37.05 -5.50
N ASP A 275 -15.45 -37.60 -4.39
CA ASP A 275 -15.50 -39.05 -4.06
C ASP A 275 -16.95 -39.54 -3.87
N GLN A 276 -17.76 -38.83 -3.06
CA GLN A 276 -19.16 -39.16 -2.79
C GLN A 276 -20.01 -39.12 -4.07
N ARG A 277 -19.81 -38.10 -4.90
CA ARG A 277 -20.45 -38.01 -6.22
C ARG A 277 -20.07 -39.21 -7.09
N THR A 278 -18.79 -39.60 -7.12
CA THR A 278 -18.33 -40.75 -7.90
C THR A 278 -18.99 -42.05 -7.44
N ALA A 279 -19.16 -42.24 -6.14
CA ALA A 279 -19.90 -43.38 -5.58
C ALA A 279 -21.41 -43.34 -5.90
N ALA A 280 -22.04 -42.17 -5.89
CA ALA A 280 -23.43 -42.02 -6.32
C ALA A 280 -23.62 -42.34 -7.81
N GLU A 281 -22.69 -41.89 -8.67
CA GLU A 281 -22.70 -42.19 -10.11
C GLU A 281 -22.49 -43.68 -10.41
N THR A 282 -21.68 -44.42 -9.64
CA THR A 282 -21.55 -45.88 -9.82
C THR A 282 -22.78 -46.64 -9.32
N HIS A 283 -23.36 -46.24 -8.19
CA HIS A 283 -24.63 -46.81 -7.71
C HIS A 283 -25.77 -46.62 -8.72
N MET A 284 -25.88 -45.42 -9.32
CA MET A 284 -26.87 -45.13 -10.36
C MET A 284 -26.67 -46.00 -11.61
N LYS A 285 -25.42 -46.22 -12.06
CA LYS A 285 -25.12 -47.11 -13.19
C LYS A 285 -25.55 -48.56 -12.91
N ILE A 286 -25.21 -49.08 -11.73
CA ILE A 286 -25.59 -50.46 -11.33
C ILE A 286 -27.11 -50.63 -11.28
N ALA A 287 -27.85 -49.64 -10.74
CA ALA A 287 -29.31 -49.67 -10.71
C ALA A 287 -29.92 -49.68 -12.13
N LEU A 288 -29.38 -48.83 -13.02
CA LEU A 288 -29.87 -48.71 -14.40
C LEU A 288 -29.51 -49.94 -15.27
N GLU A 289 -28.34 -50.54 -15.07
CA GLU A 289 -27.96 -51.83 -15.65
C GLU A 289 -28.87 -52.97 -15.16
N SER A 290 -29.23 -52.97 -13.87
CA SER A 290 -30.16 -53.95 -13.29
C SER A 290 -31.58 -53.82 -13.88
N LEU A 291 -32.10 -52.59 -14.02
CA LEU A 291 -33.37 -52.31 -14.69
C LEU A 291 -33.36 -52.78 -16.15
N LEU A 292 -32.29 -52.48 -16.90
CA LEU A 292 -32.14 -52.91 -18.30
C LEU A 292 -32.01 -54.44 -18.44
N CYS A 293 -31.45 -55.13 -17.44
CA CYS A 293 -31.44 -56.60 -17.42
C CYS A 293 -32.86 -57.14 -17.24
N HIS A 294 -33.58 -56.64 -16.22
CA HIS A 294 -34.92 -57.11 -15.92
C HIS A 294 -35.93 -56.85 -17.05
N VAL A 295 -35.87 -55.69 -17.71
CA VAL A 295 -36.71 -55.40 -18.89
C VAL A 295 -36.48 -56.42 -20.01
N ARG A 296 -35.23 -56.76 -20.33
CA ARG A 296 -34.92 -57.78 -21.36
C ARG A 296 -35.38 -59.18 -20.97
N GLU A 297 -35.33 -59.52 -19.69
CA GLU A 297 -35.87 -60.78 -19.18
C GLU A 297 -37.41 -60.84 -19.29
N ALA A 298 -38.09 -59.72 -19.03
CA ALA A 298 -39.54 -59.59 -19.17
C ALA A 298 -39.98 -59.65 -20.64
N GLU A 299 -39.28 -58.95 -21.54
CA GLU A 299 -39.43 -59.08 -23.00
C GLU A 299 -39.26 -60.55 -23.45
N GLY A 300 -38.23 -61.24 -22.92
CA GLY A 300 -38.00 -62.66 -23.17
C GLY A 300 -39.13 -63.57 -22.68
N ARG A 301 -39.65 -63.36 -21.46
CA ARG A 301 -40.81 -64.09 -20.92
C ARG A 301 -42.05 -63.86 -21.77
N ALA A 302 -42.35 -62.61 -22.11
CA ALA A 302 -43.52 -62.23 -22.90
C ALA A 302 -43.52 -62.89 -24.29
N LEU A 303 -42.37 -62.94 -24.97
CA LEU A 303 -42.21 -63.62 -26.27
C LEU A 303 -42.37 -65.14 -26.18
N ILE A 304 -41.90 -65.78 -25.08
CA ILE A 304 -42.12 -67.21 -24.85
C ILE A 304 -43.62 -67.49 -24.66
N LEU A 305 -44.28 -66.74 -23.79
CA LEU A 305 -45.72 -66.87 -23.50
C LEU A 305 -46.59 -66.61 -24.73
N GLU A 306 -46.26 -65.60 -25.54
CA GLU A 306 -46.92 -65.34 -26.83
C GLU A 306 -46.75 -66.53 -27.81
N SER A 307 -45.56 -67.15 -27.85
CA SER A 307 -45.34 -68.36 -28.66
C SER A 307 -46.10 -69.59 -28.15
N GLU A 308 -46.50 -69.62 -26.87
CA GLU A 308 -47.29 -70.69 -26.26
C GLU A 308 -48.78 -70.47 -26.47
N GLU A 309 -49.24 -69.22 -26.37
CA GLU A 309 -50.59 -68.81 -26.74
C GLU A 309 -50.87 -69.13 -28.22
N GLN A 310 -50.01 -68.71 -29.14
CA GLN A 310 -50.14 -69.03 -30.58
C GLN A 310 -50.13 -70.54 -30.87
N ARG A 311 -49.38 -71.34 -30.09
CA ARG A 311 -49.38 -72.81 -30.19
C ARG A 311 -50.70 -73.40 -29.68
N ALA A 312 -51.25 -72.89 -28.57
CA ALA A 312 -52.52 -73.33 -28.02
C ALA A 312 -53.72 -72.91 -28.89
N GLU A 313 -53.73 -71.69 -29.43
CA GLU A 313 -54.71 -71.23 -30.44
C GLU A 313 -54.73 -72.15 -31.66
N SER A 314 -53.56 -72.50 -32.20
CA SER A 314 -53.41 -73.44 -33.30
C SER A 314 -53.93 -74.85 -32.95
N TRP A 315 -53.71 -75.30 -31.72
CA TRP A 315 -54.22 -76.60 -31.25
C TRP A 315 -55.75 -76.59 -31.05
N VAL A 316 -56.32 -75.52 -30.49
CA VAL A 316 -57.78 -75.32 -30.38
C VAL A 316 -58.44 -75.27 -31.77
N ALA A 317 -57.83 -74.56 -32.73
CA ALA A 317 -58.31 -74.52 -34.11
C ALA A 317 -58.25 -75.90 -34.78
N GLY A 318 -57.17 -76.64 -34.58
CA GLY A 318 -57.03 -78.02 -35.07
C GLY A 318 -58.07 -78.98 -34.46
N ALA A 319 -58.26 -78.92 -33.14
CA ALA A 319 -59.26 -79.72 -32.43
C ALA A 319 -60.67 -79.40 -32.94
N ARG A 320 -61.03 -78.12 -33.05
CA ARG A 320 -62.32 -77.66 -33.56
C ARG A 320 -62.62 -78.18 -34.97
N ASN A 321 -61.65 -78.10 -35.87
CA ASN A 321 -61.80 -78.62 -37.24
C ASN A 321 -61.90 -80.16 -37.29
N SER A 322 -61.42 -80.88 -36.26
CA SER A 322 -61.54 -82.35 -36.19
C SER A 322 -62.85 -82.84 -35.59
N CYS A 323 -63.60 -81.99 -34.87
CA CYS A 323 -64.90 -82.33 -34.32
C CYS A 323 -66.02 -82.47 -35.38
N ASP A 324 -65.80 -81.98 -36.61
CA ASP A 324 -66.73 -82.14 -37.73
C ASP A 324 -66.67 -83.53 -38.39
N GLU A 325 -65.68 -84.39 -38.04
CA GLU A 325 -65.63 -85.80 -38.46
C GLU A 325 -66.22 -86.73 -37.38
N GLU A 326 -67.15 -87.61 -37.78
CA GLU A 326 -67.99 -88.41 -36.88
C GLU A 326 -67.17 -89.32 -35.92
N GLY A 327 -67.01 -88.88 -34.67
CA GLY A 327 -66.47 -89.70 -33.58
C GLY A 327 -65.40 -89.04 -32.70
N PHE A 328 -64.93 -87.82 -33.02
CA PHE A 328 -63.99 -87.10 -32.15
C PHE A 328 -64.68 -86.49 -30.92
N SER A 329 -64.05 -86.62 -29.75
CA SER A 329 -64.69 -86.24 -28.48
C SER A 329 -64.58 -84.76 -28.15
N GLU A 330 -65.71 -84.21 -27.69
CA GLU A 330 -65.88 -82.87 -27.14
C GLU A 330 -64.85 -82.56 -26.04
N ASP A 331 -64.47 -83.59 -25.25
CA ASP A 331 -63.42 -83.55 -24.24
C ASP A 331 -62.12 -82.91 -24.74
N ARG A 332 -61.69 -83.21 -25.97
CA ARG A 332 -60.41 -82.71 -26.52
C ARG A 332 -60.47 -81.23 -26.87
N LEU A 333 -61.61 -80.75 -27.33
CA LEU A 333 -61.82 -79.33 -27.59
C LEU A 333 -61.88 -78.56 -26.26
N GLN A 334 -62.50 -79.16 -25.23
CA GLN A 334 -62.56 -78.59 -23.89
C GLN A 334 -61.18 -78.59 -23.20
N GLU A 335 -60.38 -79.66 -23.35
CA GLU A 335 -58.99 -79.74 -22.88
C GLU A 335 -58.11 -78.67 -23.53
N ALA A 336 -58.16 -78.54 -24.86
CA ALA A 336 -57.40 -77.52 -25.60
C ALA A 336 -57.81 -76.09 -25.22
N THR A 337 -59.12 -75.84 -25.02
CA THR A 337 -59.63 -74.52 -24.61
C THR A 337 -59.18 -74.18 -23.18
N SER A 338 -59.27 -75.14 -22.26
CA SER A 338 -58.78 -75.01 -20.88
C SER A 338 -57.27 -74.73 -20.81
N LEU A 339 -56.48 -75.35 -21.69
CA LEU A 339 -55.04 -75.06 -21.80
C LEU A 339 -54.78 -73.63 -22.30
N LEU A 340 -55.53 -73.16 -23.30
CA LEU A 340 -55.41 -71.79 -23.80
C LEU A 340 -55.78 -70.76 -22.73
N GLU A 341 -56.90 -70.93 -22.01
CA GLU A 341 -57.30 -70.07 -20.89
C GLU A 341 -56.23 -70.06 -19.78
N SER A 342 -55.62 -71.21 -19.49
CA SER A 342 -54.53 -71.34 -18.51
C SER A 342 -53.27 -70.57 -18.93
N ILE A 343 -52.87 -70.67 -20.20
CA ILE A 343 -51.72 -69.93 -20.77
C ILE A 343 -51.99 -68.42 -20.78
N GLN A 344 -53.18 -67.99 -21.20
CA GLN A 344 -53.57 -66.58 -21.17
C GLN A 344 -53.56 -66.00 -19.75
N LYS A 345 -54.06 -66.75 -18.77
CA LYS A 345 -54.03 -66.37 -17.36
C LYS A 345 -52.60 -66.34 -16.78
N ALA A 346 -51.73 -67.26 -17.18
CA ALA A 346 -50.31 -67.21 -16.84
C ALA A 346 -49.65 -65.97 -17.44
N ARG A 347 -49.93 -65.66 -18.72
CA ARG A 347 -49.41 -64.47 -19.42
C ARG A 347 -49.83 -63.17 -18.73
N THR A 348 -51.09 -63.02 -18.32
CA THR A 348 -51.52 -61.83 -17.55
C THR A 348 -50.81 -61.73 -16.21
N ALA A 349 -50.68 -62.83 -15.46
CA ALA A 349 -50.02 -62.82 -14.15
C ALA A 349 -48.52 -62.48 -14.24
N THR A 350 -47.81 -63.00 -15.25
CA THR A 350 -46.39 -62.64 -15.48
C THR A 350 -46.23 -61.18 -15.90
N LEU A 351 -47.15 -60.63 -16.71
CA LEU A 351 -47.13 -59.22 -17.07
C LEU A 351 -47.43 -58.29 -15.88
N GLU A 352 -48.27 -58.74 -14.92
CA GLU A 352 -48.51 -58.03 -13.67
C GLU A 352 -47.27 -58.06 -12.75
N GLU A 353 -46.64 -59.23 -12.54
CA GLU A 353 -45.41 -59.36 -11.74
C GLU A 353 -44.25 -58.52 -12.32
N ASP A 354 -44.02 -58.60 -13.64
CA ASP A 354 -42.97 -57.83 -14.32
C ASP A 354 -43.27 -56.33 -14.32
N ALA A 355 -44.54 -55.90 -14.32
CA ALA A 355 -44.92 -54.50 -14.17
C ALA A 355 -44.67 -53.98 -12.75
N GLU A 356 -45.09 -54.72 -11.71
CA GLU A 356 -44.81 -54.34 -10.31
C GLU A 356 -43.31 -54.20 -10.07
N ARG A 357 -42.52 -55.20 -10.49
CA ARG A 357 -41.08 -55.23 -10.31
C ARG A 357 -40.33 -54.18 -11.15
N ALA A 358 -40.84 -53.83 -12.33
CA ALA A 358 -40.35 -52.67 -13.08
C ALA A 358 -40.60 -51.35 -12.32
N THR A 359 -41.73 -51.18 -11.62
CA THR A 359 -41.97 -49.96 -10.82
C THR A 359 -41.09 -49.89 -9.57
N GLU A 360 -40.77 -51.02 -8.92
CA GLU A 360 -39.80 -51.05 -7.82
C GLU A 360 -38.40 -50.62 -8.29
N LEU A 361 -37.92 -51.20 -9.40
CA LEU A 361 -36.61 -50.86 -9.97
C LEU A 361 -36.54 -49.42 -10.50
N ALA A 362 -37.65 -48.88 -11.04
CA ALA A 362 -37.74 -47.47 -11.41
C ALA A 362 -37.62 -46.55 -10.17
N SER A 363 -38.33 -46.86 -9.08
CA SER A 363 -38.23 -46.13 -7.81
C SER A 363 -36.80 -46.14 -7.23
N ILE A 364 -36.10 -47.27 -7.34
CA ILE A 364 -34.67 -47.39 -6.96
C ILE A 364 -33.77 -46.54 -7.87
N CYS A 365 -34.08 -46.41 -9.15
CA CYS A 365 -33.37 -45.52 -10.08
C CYS A 365 -33.61 -44.05 -9.73
N ASP A 366 -34.85 -43.62 -9.52
CA ASP A 366 -35.21 -42.24 -9.15
C ASP A 366 -34.56 -41.82 -7.83
N ALA A 367 -34.61 -42.68 -6.81
CA ALA A 367 -33.92 -42.46 -5.54
C ALA A 367 -32.39 -42.42 -5.70
N SER A 368 -31.83 -42.97 -6.78
CA SER A 368 -30.41 -42.87 -7.11
C SER A 368 -30.07 -41.59 -7.87
N VAL A 369 -30.93 -41.13 -8.78
CA VAL A 369 -30.82 -39.82 -9.44
C VAL A 369 -30.86 -38.70 -8.40
N GLN A 370 -31.84 -38.70 -7.50
CA GLN A 370 -31.96 -37.68 -6.43
C GLN A 370 -30.71 -37.61 -5.53
N ARG A 371 -30.04 -38.75 -5.28
CA ARG A 371 -28.77 -38.79 -4.53
C ARG A 371 -27.61 -38.18 -5.33
N VAL A 372 -27.53 -38.43 -6.64
CA VAL A 372 -26.54 -37.80 -7.52
C VAL A 372 -26.75 -36.28 -7.59
N GLU A 373 -28.00 -35.82 -7.75
CA GLU A 373 -28.36 -34.39 -7.73
C GLU A 373 -27.97 -33.73 -6.40
N GLN A 374 -28.30 -34.36 -5.26
CA GLN A 374 -27.91 -33.86 -3.94
C GLN A 374 -26.39 -33.77 -3.77
N CYS A 375 -25.62 -34.74 -4.28
CA CYS A 375 -24.15 -34.68 -4.29
C CYS A 375 -23.61 -33.55 -5.19
N ILE A 376 -24.26 -33.25 -6.32
CA ILE A 376 -23.90 -32.14 -7.21
C ILE A 376 -24.11 -30.79 -6.51
N ASP A 377 -25.25 -30.59 -5.83
CA ASP A 377 -25.52 -29.36 -5.08
C ASP A 377 -24.55 -29.16 -3.90
N GLN A 378 -24.25 -30.22 -3.15
CA GLN A 378 -23.26 -30.19 -2.07
C GLN A 378 -21.85 -29.88 -2.62
N GLY A 379 -21.47 -30.48 -3.76
CA GLY A 379 -20.23 -30.16 -4.47
C GLY A 379 -20.17 -28.69 -4.91
N ALA A 380 -21.25 -28.16 -5.48
CA ALA A 380 -21.35 -26.76 -5.90
C ALA A 380 -21.24 -25.78 -4.72
N GLU A 381 -21.83 -26.10 -3.56
CA GLU A 381 -21.68 -25.34 -2.32
C GLU A 381 -20.21 -25.33 -1.83
N VAL A 382 -19.56 -26.50 -1.78
CA VAL A 382 -18.15 -26.62 -1.36
C VAL A 382 -17.22 -25.89 -2.33
N VAL A 383 -17.46 -25.97 -3.65
CA VAL A 383 -16.72 -25.21 -4.66
C VAL A 383 -16.91 -23.70 -4.48
N ARG A 384 -18.11 -23.21 -4.13
CA ARG A 384 -18.36 -21.79 -3.84
C ARG A 384 -17.60 -21.31 -2.60
N ARG A 385 -17.58 -22.12 -1.53
CA ARG A 385 -16.79 -21.86 -0.31
C ARG A 385 -15.28 -21.85 -0.57
N LEU A 386 -14.79 -22.77 -1.39
CA LEU A 386 -13.37 -22.84 -1.79
C LEU A 386 -12.95 -21.57 -2.56
N HIS A 387 -13.76 -21.10 -3.51
CA HIS A 387 -13.50 -19.84 -4.23
C HIS A 387 -13.48 -18.62 -3.28
N SER A 388 -14.44 -18.54 -2.34
CA SER A 388 -14.47 -17.46 -1.34
C SER A 388 -13.22 -17.48 -0.45
N ALA A 389 -12.82 -18.65 0.06
CA ALA A 389 -11.61 -18.81 0.87
C ALA A 389 -10.32 -18.49 0.08
N ALA A 390 -10.26 -18.83 -1.22
CA ALA A 390 -9.14 -18.49 -2.08
C ALA A 390 -9.03 -16.97 -2.33
N ALA A 391 -10.17 -16.28 -2.55
CA ALA A 391 -10.22 -14.83 -2.69
C ALA A 391 -9.78 -14.12 -1.39
N GLN A 392 -10.26 -14.56 -0.23
CA GLN A 392 -9.83 -14.05 1.07
C GLN A 392 -8.33 -14.26 1.32
N ARG A 393 -7.80 -15.45 0.99
CA ARG A 393 -6.35 -15.72 1.04
C ARG A 393 -5.55 -14.78 0.14
N GLN A 394 -6.03 -14.50 -1.07
CA GLN A 394 -5.37 -13.56 -1.99
C GLN A 394 -5.34 -12.15 -1.42
N GLU A 395 -6.42 -11.71 -0.78
CA GLU A 395 -6.47 -10.41 -0.10
C GLU A 395 -5.51 -10.35 1.10
N ALA A 396 -5.49 -11.39 1.94
CA ALA A 396 -4.57 -11.51 3.08
C ALA A 396 -3.09 -11.46 2.65
N MET A 397 -2.71 -12.17 1.57
CA MET A 397 -1.35 -12.08 1.00
C MET A 397 -0.99 -10.67 0.54
N GLN A 398 -1.95 -9.90 -0.01
CA GLN A 398 -1.72 -8.50 -0.37
C GLN A 398 -1.57 -7.57 0.85
N ARG A 399 -2.35 -7.80 1.91
CA ARG A 399 -2.20 -7.05 3.18
C ARG A 399 -0.84 -7.31 3.81
N HIS A 400 -0.42 -8.58 3.88
CA HIS A 400 0.90 -8.99 4.37
C HIS A 400 2.04 -8.29 3.62
N ALA A 401 2.08 -8.43 2.29
CA ALA A 401 3.12 -7.80 1.47
C ALA A 401 3.14 -6.27 1.59
N SER A 402 1.98 -5.63 1.77
CA SER A 402 1.89 -4.19 2.02
C SER A 402 2.42 -3.79 3.41
N ALA A 403 2.19 -4.62 4.43
CA ALA A 403 2.69 -4.41 5.79
C ALA A 403 4.20 -4.62 5.87
N GLU A 404 4.75 -5.67 5.25
CA GLU A 404 6.20 -5.94 5.16
C GLU A 404 6.95 -4.76 4.52
N VAL A 405 6.44 -4.23 3.40
CA VAL A 405 7.06 -3.09 2.72
C VAL A 405 7.01 -1.83 3.60
N ALA A 406 5.86 -1.53 4.21
CA ALA A 406 5.71 -0.35 5.09
C ALA A 406 6.61 -0.44 6.33
N TRP A 407 6.67 -1.61 6.98
CA TRP A 407 7.54 -1.89 8.12
C TRP A 407 9.02 -1.78 7.73
N LYS A 408 9.42 -2.31 6.57
CA LYS A 408 10.78 -2.17 6.06
C LYS A 408 11.14 -0.70 5.83
N THR A 409 10.30 0.08 5.16
CA THR A 409 10.56 1.51 4.95
C THR A 409 10.73 2.27 6.28
N ILE A 410 9.86 2.02 7.27
CA ILE A 410 9.93 2.69 8.58
C ILE A 410 11.16 2.23 9.40
N ARG A 411 11.60 0.98 9.25
CA ARG A 411 12.87 0.47 9.78
C ARG A 411 14.07 1.17 9.14
N ASP A 412 14.10 1.23 7.81
CA ASP A 412 15.19 1.84 7.05
C ASP A 412 15.29 3.35 7.37
N GLU A 413 14.15 4.04 7.56
CA GLU A 413 14.07 5.42 8.07
C GLU A 413 14.56 5.56 9.51
N TYR A 414 14.21 4.62 10.40
CA TYR A 414 14.65 4.63 11.81
C TYR A 414 16.16 4.47 11.94
N GLU A 415 16.77 3.50 11.24
CA GLU A 415 18.22 3.31 11.25
C GLU A 415 18.95 4.50 10.60
N ALA A 416 18.47 5.02 9.47
CA ALA A 416 19.03 6.21 8.85
C ALA A 416 18.92 7.48 9.74
N LEU A 417 17.84 7.62 10.53
CA LEU A 417 17.73 8.70 11.52
C LEU A 417 18.71 8.49 12.68
N LYS A 418 18.79 7.26 13.21
CA LYS A 418 19.67 6.86 14.31
C LYS A 418 21.16 7.07 13.97
N GLU A 419 21.60 6.74 12.75
CA GLU A 419 22.94 7.08 12.26
C GLU A 419 23.15 8.60 12.16
N ARG A 420 22.24 9.32 11.49
CA ARG A 420 22.33 10.78 11.31
C ARG A 420 22.29 11.58 12.61
N VAL A 421 21.68 11.04 13.66
CA VAL A 421 21.53 11.70 14.96
C VAL A 421 22.67 11.34 15.90
N SER A 422 22.97 10.05 16.11
CA SER A 422 23.82 9.60 17.23
C SER A 422 25.22 10.22 17.23
N GLY A 423 25.94 10.18 16.10
CA GLY A 423 27.27 10.80 15.98
C GLY A 423 27.25 12.32 16.13
N PRO A 424 26.62 13.08 15.21
CA PRO A 424 26.65 14.54 15.23
C PRO A 424 26.04 15.17 16.49
N LEU A 425 25.07 14.51 17.14
CA LEU A 425 24.47 15.01 18.38
C LEU A 425 25.39 14.82 19.60
N MET A 426 26.15 13.71 19.69
CA MET A 426 27.19 13.57 20.72
C MET A 426 28.28 14.63 20.52
N GLU A 427 28.84 14.76 19.31
CA GLU A 427 29.86 15.78 19.05
C GLU A 427 29.38 17.20 19.35
N ALA A 428 28.09 17.51 19.11
CA ALA A 428 27.51 18.81 19.43
C ALA A 428 27.38 19.02 20.95
N ALA A 429 27.02 17.98 21.70
CA ALA A 429 26.99 18.02 23.17
C ALA A 429 28.40 18.20 23.75
N ASP A 430 29.39 17.44 23.26
CA ASP A 430 30.78 17.53 23.70
C ASP A 430 31.38 18.92 23.40
N ARG A 431 31.18 19.45 22.18
CA ARG A 431 31.58 20.81 21.81
C ARG A 431 30.92 21.87 22.71
N SER A 432 29.65 21.70 23.07
CA SER A 432 28.93 22.61 23.98
C SER A 432 29.45 22.52 25.42
N ALA A 433 29.77 21.32 25.91
CA ALA A 433 30.34 21.12 27.24
C ALA A 433 31.73 21.76 27.37
N VAL A 434 32.60 21.56 26.38
CA VAL A 434 33.93 22.21 26.31
C VAL A 434 33.78 23.74 26.24
N ALA A 435 32.87 24.25 25.41
CA ALA A 435 32.64 25.69 25.28
C ALA A 435 32.11 26.33 26.58
N MET A 436 31.19 25.67 27.30
CA MET A 436 30.72 26.17 28.59
C MET A 436 31.81 26.12 29.67
N LYS A 437 32.64 25.06 29.70
CA LYS A 437 33.78 24.97 30.65
C LYS A 437 34.76 26.13 30.44
N ALA A 438 35.18 26.37 29.21
CA ALA A 438 36.09 27.47 28.87
C ALA A 438 35.47 28.86 29.15
N ALA A 439 34.16 29.02 28.96
CA ALA A 439 33.45 30.25 29.32
C ALA A 439 33.39 30.49 30.84
N ASN A 440 33.25 29.43 31.65
CA ASN A 440 33.26 29.52 33.11
C ASN A 440 34.65 29.86 33.65
N GLU A 441 35.69 29.16 33.18
CA GLU A 441 37.10 29.43 33.52
C GLU A 441 37.51 30.87 33.14
N GLY A 442 37.03 31.36 31.98
CA GLY A 442 37.23 32.75 31.56
C GLY A 442 36.51 33.76 32.46
N LEU A 443 35.30 33.44 32.94
CA LEU A 443 34.52 34.31 33.83
C LEU A 443 35.12 34.37 35.24
N GLU A 444 35.57 33.23 35.76
CA GLU A 444 36.32 33.14 37.03
C GLU A 444 37.61 33.99 36.94
N SER A 445 38.38 33.84 35.85
CA SER A 445 39.61 34.62 35.62
C SER A 445 39.36 36.12 35.43
N ALA A 446 38.27 36.53 34.79
CA ALA A 446 37.89 37.93 34.66
C ALA A 446 37.42 38.52 36.00
N THR A 447 36.67 37.75 36.79
CA THR A 447 36.16 38.17 38.10
C THR A 447 37.32 38.36 39.09
N ALA A 448 38.22 37.38 39.20
CA ALA A 448 39.39 37.48 40.09
C ALA A 448 40.31 38.67 39.75
N ARG A 449 40.46 39.02 38.46
CA ARG A 449 41.21 40.22 38.04
C ARG A 449 40.49 41.52 38.39
N PHE A 450 39.16 41.56 38.26
CA PHE A 450 38.36 42.72 38.69
C PHE A 450 38.39 42.92 40.22
N GLU A 451 38.28 41.83 40.99
CA GLU A 451 38.40 41.85 42.45
C GLU A 451 39.80 42.29 42.89
N SER A 452 40.87 41.80 42.26
CA SER A 452 42.24 42.26 42.52
C SER A 452 42.44 43.77 42.28
N VAL A 453 41.83 44.34 41.21
CA VAL A 453 41.88 45.79 40.95
C VAL A 453 41.07 46.58 41.98
N ARG A 454 39.93 46.04 42.43
CA ARG A 454 39.04 46.65 43.44
C ARG A 454 39.67 46.68 44.84
N ASP A 455 40.31 45.59 45.24
CA ASP A 455 40.83 45.41 46.61
C ASP A 455 42.24 45.98 46.79
N THR A 456 42.89 46.45 45.70
CA THR A 456 44.12 47.24 45.76
C THR A 456 43.83 48.64 46.33
N PRO A 457 44.36 49.02 47.51
CA PRO A 457 44.10 50.34 48.07
C PRO A 457 44.70 51.46 47.21
N PRO A 458 44.01 52.60 47.00
CA PRO A 458 44.52 53.70 46.17
C PRO A 458 45.85 54.27 46.70
N ASP A 459 46.04 54.27 48.02
CA ASP A 459 47.28 54.71 48.68
C ASP A 459 48.49 53.82 48.33
N GLN A 460 48.29 52.52 48.05
CA GLN A 460 49.37 51.64 47.60
C GLN A 460 49.76 51.91 46.14
N HIS A 461 48.80 52.25 45.26
CA HIS A 461 49.14 52.69 43.91
C HIS A 461 49.98 53.97 43.92
N CYS A 462 49.59 54.98 44.72
CA CYS A 462 50.36 56.22 44.83
C CYS A 462 51.79 55.97 45.33
N ARG A 463 51.99 55.08 46.31
CA ARG A 463 53.35 54.68 46.76
C ARG A 463 54.14 53.95 45.67
N SER A 464 53.54 52.97 44.98
CA SER A 464 54.25 52.22 43.92
C SER A 464 54.68 53.10 42.74
N VAL A 465 54.01 54.24 42.51
CA VAL A 465 54.43 55.25 41.53
C VAL A 465 55.51 56.17 42.11
N GLN A 466 55.47 56.50 43.41
CA GLN A 466 56.54 57.24 44.11
C GLN A 466 57.82 56.42 44.38
N GLU A 467 57.78 55.09 44.24
CA GLU A 467 58.95 54.19 44.34
C GLU A 467 59.55 53.83 42.96
N ALA A 468 58.90 54.25 41.86
CA ALA A 468 59.32 53.99 40.47
C ALA A 468 59.66 55.27 39.68
N LEU A 469 59.62 56.44 40.34
CA LEU A 469 60.04 57.76 39.86
C LEU A 469 61.21 58.26 40.71
#